data_AF-A0A1Y1LM89-F1
#
_entry.id   AF-A0A1Y1LM89-F1
#
_cell.length_a   1.000
_cell.length_b   1.000
_cell.length_c   1.000
_cell.angle_alpha   90.00
_cell.angle_beta   90.00
_cell.angle_gamma   90.00
#
_symmetry.space_group_name_H-M   'P 1'
#
loop_
_entity.id
_entity.type
_entity.pdbx_description
1 polymer ?
#
loop_
_entity_poly.entity_id
_entity_poly.type
_entity_poly.pdbx_seq_one_letter_code
_entity_poly.pdbx_strand_id
1 'polypeptide(L)'
;EFTEYLAWLLGKGMATPDKTSLKSLAIEVREKEEKERITRQRALLRVITELWLVGVVRTLDDATKPDDATKGAATGKAVELKNRASSTKAGAAAEPFPLEVLKDLLGYDREHANLPLLVIFVKSFSWDILGVKPTGSDGRKTVEEDGATSGQNNIVQVVDEATDLNQTLDQQPFTTPDMAERFRKVLKKYFDDVAAHIVRDQKSIQSQARRNAEAYVKSGEVFEDRQANYEKQVKAQERLISNAQVIADAIGAEMPDLKESYDALATSSGSIGLVKTSEYLRTMGEGAGIWT
;
A
#
# COMPACT_ATOMS: atom_id res chain seq x y z
N GLU A 1 -2.78 -2.39 -33.40
CA GLU A 1 -3.29 -1.00 -33.39
C GLU A 1 -4.09 -0.61 -32.13
N PHE A 2 -5.40 -0.93 -31.98
CA PHE A 2 -6.19 -0.42 -30.83
C PHE A 2 -5.56 -0.72 -29.46
N THR A 3 -5.19 -1.98 -29.24
CA THR A 3 -4.57 -2.45 -27.99
C THR A 3 -3.24 -1.77 -27.68
N GLU A 4 -2.43 -1.50 -28.71
CA GLU A 4 -1.11 -0.88 -28.57
C GLU A 4 -1.25 0.58 -28.16
N TYR A 5 -2.22 1.31 -28.73
CA TYR A 5 -2.55 2.68 -28.33
C TYR A 5 -3.16 2.74 -26.93
N LEU A 6 -4.04 1.78 -26.59
CA LEU A 6 -4.59 1.66 -25.25
C LEU A 6 -3.47 1.43 -24.22
N ALA A 7 -2.54 0.51 -24.50
CA ALA A 7 -1.40 0.24 -23.64
C ALA A 7 -0.54 1.49 -23.41
N TRP A 8 -0.29 2.27 -24.46
CA TRP A 8 0.44 3.54 -24.35
C TRP A 8 -0.29 4.57 -23.48
N LEU A 9 -1.61 4.74 -23.66
CA LEU A 9 -2.42 5.67 -22.88
C LEU A 9 -2.47 5.27 -21.39
N LEU A 10 -2.63 3.98 -21.11
CA LEU A 10 -2.60 3.42 -19.76
C LEU A 10 -1.24 3.66 -19.09
N GLY A 11 -0.15 3.36 -19.78
CA GLY A 11 1.22 3.58 -19.29
C GLY A 11 1.46 5.07 -18.98
N LYS A 12 1.07 5.95 -19.90
CA LYS A 12 1.18 7.40 -19.71
C LYS A 12 0.39 7.89 -18.49
N GLY A 13 -0.78 7.30 -18.23
CA GLY A 13 -1.58 7.60 -17.04
C GLY A 13 -0.92 7.16 -15.72
N MET A 14 -0.06 6.15 -15.76
CA MET A 14 0.71 5.66 -14.61
C MET A 14 2.02 6.43 -14.36
N ALA A 15 2.48 7.24 -15.31
CA ALA A 15 3.72 7.99 -15.17
C ALA A 15 3.70 8.94 -13.96
N THR A 16 4.78 8.93 -13.17
CA THR A 16 4.94 9.85 -12.04
C THR A 16 5.33 11.25 -12.53
N PRO A 17 4.75 12.34 -12.00
CA PRO A 17 5.13 13.71 -12.35
C PRO A 17 6.60 14.00 -12.02
N ASP A 18 7.21 14.92 -12.77
CA ASP A 18 8.60 15.29 -12.52
C ASP A 18 8.78 15.98 -11.15
N LYS A 19 9.80 15.53 -10.40
CA LYS A 19 10.06 16.01 -9.04
C LYS A 19 10.42 17.49 -8.99
N THR A 20 10.96 18.08 -10.07
CA THR A 20 11.28 19.51 -10.10
C THR A 20 10.02 20.36 -10.27
N SER A 21 9.09 19.92 -11.11
CA SER A 21 7.79 20.58 -11.30
C SER A 21 6.97 20.59 -9.99
N LEU A 22 6.88 19.45 -9.31
CA LEU A 22 6.15 19.37 -8.03
C LEU A 22 6.74 20.29 -6.97
N LYS A 23 8.07 20.45 -6.91
CA LYS A 23 8.75 21.32 -5.95
C LYS A 23 8.48 22.80 -6.17
N SER A 24 8.20 23.23 -7.40
CA SER A 24 7.85 24.63 -7.71
C SER A 24 6.43 25.03 -7.31
N LEU A 25 5.56 24.06 -7.02
CA LEU A 25 4.18 24.32 -6.61
C LEU A 25 4.08 24.64 -5.12
N ALA A 26 3.09 25.46 -4.76
CA ALA A 26 2.69 25.69 -3.38
C ALA A 26 2.27 24.37 -2.72
N ILE A 27 2.45 24.27 -1.39
CA ILE A 27 2.22 23.05 -0.62
C ILE A 27 0.78 22.52 -0.82
N GLU A 28 -0.21 23.40 -0.70
CA GLU A 28 -1.63 23.02 -0.87
C GLU A 28 -1.95 22.50 -2.27
N VAL A 29 -1.38 23.13 -3.31
CA VAL A 29 -1.58 22.71 -4.71
C VAL A 29 -0.92 21.35 -4.94
N ARG A 30 0.30 21.16 -4.43
CA ARG A 30 1.03 19.89 -4.52
C ARG A 30 0.26 18.75 -3.85
N GLU A 31 -0.27 18.97 -2.65
CA GLU A 31 -1.06 17.96 -1.92
C GLU A 31 -2.35 17.61 -2.65
N LYS A 32 -3.03 18.62 -3.24
CA LYS A 32 -4.23 18.40 -4.05
C LYS A 32 -3.93 17.58 -5.32
N GLU A 33 -2.92 17.98 -6.09
CA GLU A 33 -2.52 17.25 -7.31
C GLU A 33 -2.10 15.82 -6.99
N GLU A 34 -1.38 15.61 -5.89
CA GLU A 34 -0.95 14.27 -5.47
C GLU A 34 -2.15 13.38 -5.09
N LYS A 35 -3.14 13.94 -4.39
CA LYS A 35 -4.39 13.24 -4.06
C LYS A 35 -5.17 12.84 -5.33
N GLU A 36 -5.25 13.73 -6.30
CA GLU A 36 -5.89 13.46 -7.60
C GLU A 36 -5.11 12.40 -8.40
N ARG A 37 -3.77 12.47 -8.40
CA ARG A 37 -2.89 11.46 -9.01
C ARG A 37 -3.15 10.08 -8.43
N ILE A 38 -3.10 9.95 -7.10
CA ILE A 38 -3.34 8.66 -6.42
C ILE A 38 -4.74 8.12 -6.76
N THR A 39 -5.76 8.98 -6.78
CA THR A 39 -7.14 8.57 -7.10
C THR A 39 -7.25 8.04 -8.54
N ARG A 40 -6.59 8.69 -9.50
CA ARG A 40 -6.55 8.28 -10.91
C ARG A 40 -5.76 6.98 -11.09
N GLN A 41 -4.54 6.92 -10.56
CA GLN A 41 -3.66 5.78 -10.70
C GLN A 41 -4.19 4.53 -10.00
N ARG A 42 -4.98 4.69 -8.94
CA ARG A 42 -5.72 3.58 -8.31
C ARG A 42 -6.63 2.87 -9.32
N ALA A 43 -7.42 3.64 -10.08
CA ALA A 43 -8.32 3.06 -11.07
C ALA A 43 -7.54 2.46 -12.25
N LEU A 44 -6.51 3.16 -12.73
CA LEU A 44 -5.68 2.70 -13.83
C LEU A 44 -4.90 1.41 -13.51
N LEU A 45 -4.31 1.31 -12.31
CA LEU A 45 -3.57 0.11 -11.89
C LEU A 45 -4.50 -1.12 -11.87
N ARG A 46 -5.74 -0.95 -11.40
CA ARG A 46 -6.75 -2.02 -11.43
C ARG A 46 -7.07 -2.44 -12.88
N VAL A 47 -7.38 -1.48 -13.75
CA VAL A 47 -7.71 -1.73 -15.16
C VAL A 47 -6.53 -2.39 -15.89
N ILE A 48 -5.31 -1.91 -15.71
CA ILE A 48 -4.10 -2.48 -16.31
C ILE A 48 -3.94 -3.94 -15.89
N THR A 49 -4.18 -4.24 -14.60
CA THR A 49 -4.04 -5.58 -14.06
C THR A 49 -5.13 -6.52 -14.58
N GLU A 50 -6.39 -6.08 -14.58
CA GLU A 50 -7.51 -6.87 -15.12
C GLU A 50 -7.33 -7.16 -16.62
N LEU A 51 -6.97 -6.14 -17.42
CA LEU A 51 -6.69 -6.31 -18.85
C LEU A 51 -5.50 -7.24 -19.12
N TRP A 52 -4.52 -7.25 -18.21
CA TRP A 52 -3.39 -8.17 -18.30
C TRP A 52 -3.77 -9.61 -18.00
N LEU A 53 -4.58 -9.84 -16.96
CA LEU A 53 -5.07 -11.17 -16.60
C LEU A 53 -5.89 -11.82 -17.72
N VAL A 54 -6.63 -11.03 -18.50
CA VAL A 54 -7.38 -11.51 -19.68
C VAL A 54 -6.57 -11.48 -20.98
N GLY A 55 -5.29 -11.12 -20.94
CA GLY A 55 -4.39 -11.11 -22.10
C GLY A 55 -4.63 -10.01 -23.13
N VAL A 56 -5.44 -8.99 -22.80
CA VAL A 56 -5.65 -7.82 -23.68
C VAL A 56 -4.39 -6.98 -23.75
N VAL A 57 -3.75 -6.66 -22.61
CA VAL A 57 -2.44 -6.01 -22.59
C VAL A 57 -1.41 -6.97 -22.01
N ARG A 58 -0.21 -7.06 -22.58
CA ARG A 58 0.79 -8.05 -22.14
C ARG A 58 1.99 -7.38 -21.50
N THR A 59 2.65 -6.51 -22.25
CA THR A 59 3.90 -5.83 -21.87
C THR A 59 3.81 -4.36 -22.26
N LEU A 60 4.67 -3.52 -21.68
CA LEU A 60 4.80 -2.13 -22.11
C LEU A 60 5.51 -1.99 -23.46
N ASP A 61 6.31 -3.00 -23.86
CA ASP A 61 7.00 -3.04 -25.16
C ASP A 61 6.01 -3.12 -26.34
N ASP A 62 4.79 -3.63 -26.12
CA ASP A 62 3.71 -3.66 -27.12
C ASP A 62 3.08 -2.26 -27.34
N ALA A 63 3.38 -1.25 -26.52
CA ALA A 63 2.73 0.05 -26.58
C ALA A 63 3.25 0.91 -27.75
N THR A 64 2.33 1.43 -28.57
CA THR A 64 2.68 2.33 -29.69
C THR A 64 2.20 3.74 -29.39
N LYS A 65 3.06 4.73 -29.61
CA LYS A 65 2.69 6.13 -29.44
C LYS A 65 1.72 6.54 -30.57
N PRO A 66 0.57 7.17 -30.26
CA PRO A 66 -0.40 7.56 -31.28
C PRO A 66 0.14 8.59 -32.30
N ASP A 67 1.22 9.32 -31.98
CA ASP A 67 1.84 10.29 -32.89
C ASP A 67 2.59 9.66 -34.08
N ASP A 68 2.88 8.34 -34.06
CA ASP A 68 3.48 7.66 -35.21
C ASP A 68 2.47 7.39 -36.35
N ALA A 69 1.18 7.66 -36.13
CA ALA A 69 0.15 7.59 -37.17
C ALA A 69 -0.14 8.95 -37.86
N THR A 70 0.31 10.08 -37.29
CA THR A 70 0.01 11.41 -37.85
C THR A 70 1.17 12.38 -37.66
N LYS A 71 1.97 12.59 -38.72
CA LYS A 71 2.82 13.77 -38.85
C LYS A 71 1.96 15.03 -38.75
N GLY A 72 2.18 15.87 -37.73
CA GLY A 72 1.70 17.26 -37.74
C GLY A 72 1.42 17.88 -36.37
N ALA A 73 2.43 18.57 -35.85
CA ALA A 73 2.32 19.74 -34.95
C ALA A 73 1.45 19.63 -33.68
N ALA A 74 2.10 19.42 -32.53
CA ALA A 74 1.75 20.13 -31.30
C ALA A 74 2.94 20.11 -30.31
N THR A 75 3.56 21.26 -30.15
CA THR A 75 4.49 21.59 -29.06
C THR A 75 3.74 21.65 -27.74
N GLY A 76 3.90 20.62 -26.92
CA GLY A 76 3.65 20.67 -25.48
C GLY A 76 4.67 19.74 -24.84
N LYS A 77 5.32 20.17 -23.75
CA LYS A 77 6.23 19.30 -22.98
C LYS A 77 5.41 18.10 -22.48
N ALA A 78 5.43 17.03 -23.27
CA ALA A 78 4.74 15.81 -22.95
C ALA A 78 5.43 15.19 -21.74
N VAL A 79 4.63 14.68 -20.79
CA VAL A 79 5.09 13.65 -19.86
C VAL A 79 5.54 12.50 -20.75
N GLU A 80 6.83 12.45 -21.06
CA GLU A 80 7.40 11.32 -21.73
C GLU A 80 7.20 10.15 -20.77
N LEU A 81 6.57 9.09 -21.28
CA LEU A 81 6.87 7.75 -20.81
C LEU A 81 8.37 7.63 -20.97
N LYS A 82 9.10 8.02 -19.93
CA LYS A 82 10.52 7.77 -19.90
C LYS A 82 10.56 6.26 -19.85
N ASN A 83 10.79 5.65 -21.01
CA ASN A 83 11.38 4.34 -21.12
C ASN A 83 12.74 4.50 -20.46
N ARG A 84 12.74 4.55 -19.13
CA ARG A 84 13.89 4.32 -18.31
C ARG A 84 14.04 2.83 -18.34
N ALA A 85 14.41 2.36 -19.54
CA ALA A 85 14.79 1.02 -19.83
C ALA A 85 15.71 0.62 -18.69
N SER A 86 15.16 -0.14 -17.74
CA SER A 86 16.00 -0.97 -16.89
C SER A 86 16.57 -1.97 -17.86
N SER A 87 17.71 -1.62 -18.45
CA SER A 87 18.58 -2.44 -19.30
C SER A 87 18.07 -3.87 -19.41
N THR A 88 17.10 -4.11 -20.29
CA THR A 88 16.70 -5.46 -20.63
C THR A 88 17.90 -5.99 -21.38
N LYS A 89 18.71 -6.80 -20.67
CA LYS A 89 19.70 -7.64 -21.32
C LYS A 89 18.97 -8.32 -22.47
N ALA A 90 19.47 -8.14 -23.69
CA ALA A 90 18.94 -8.84 -24.86
C ALA A 90 18.82 -10.34 -24.51
N GLY A 91 17.59 -10.86 -24.46
CA GLY A 91 17.27 -12.23 -24.07
C GLY A 91 16.52 -12.43 -22.75
N ALA A 92 16.27 -11.39 -21.95
CA ALA A 92 15.33 -11.49 -20.82
C ALA A 92 13.88 -11.44 -21.35
N ALA A 93 13.03 -12.37 -20.91
CA ALA A 93 11.60 -12.35 -21.25
C ALA A 93 10.97 -11.02 -20.83
N ALA A 94 10.20 -10.42 -21.73
CA ALA A 94 9.55 -9.13 -21.50
C ALA A 94 8.71 -9.14 -20.21
N GLU A 95 8.71 -8.02 -19.50
CA GLU A 95 8.04 -7.95 -18.21
C GLU A 95 6.54 -7.76 -18.38
N PRO A 96 5.72 -8.43 -17.55
CA PRO A 96 4.29 -8.14 -17.48
C PRO A 96 4.06 -6.66 -17.21
N PHE A 97 3.13 -6.05 -17.93
CA PHE A 97 2.80 -4.64 -17.77
C PHE A 97 2.55 -4.26 -16.29
N PRO A 98 1.69 -4.96 -15.50
CA PRO A 98 1.47 -4.58 -14.11
C PRO A 98 2.75 -4.64 -13.25
N LEU A 99 3.65 -5.59 -13.55
CA LEU A 99 4.90 -5.75 -12.81
C LEU A 99 5.86 -4.59 -13.08
N GLU A 100 5.98 -4.15 -14.32
CA GLU A 100 6.83 -3.01 -14.69
C GLU A 100 6.31 -1.71 -14.07
N VAL A 101 4.99 -1.50 -14.09
CA VAL A 101 4.34 -0.37 -13.41
C VAL A 101 4.61 -0.38 -11.91
N LEU A 102 4.48 -1.53 -11.25
CA LEU A 102 4.81 -1.65 -9.82
C LEU A 102 6.29 -1.35 -9.55
N LYS A 103 7.20 -1.81 -10.40
CA LYS A 103 8.64 -1.51 -10.24
C LYS A 103 8.95 -0.02 -10.37
N ASP A 104 8.34 0.67 -11.33
CA ASP A 104 8.54 2.12 -11.50
C ASP A 104 7.95 2.92 -10.33
N LEU A 105 6.69 2.60 -9.94
CA LEU A 105 6.01 3.24 -8.82
C LEU A 105 6.76 3.07 -7.50
N LEU A 106 7.23 1.85 -7.20
CA LEU A 106 7.78 1.50 -5.89
C LEU A 106 9.30 1.74 -5.81
N GLY A 107 10.03 1.65 -6.93
CA GLY A 107 11.49 1.67 -6.95
C GLY A 107 12.15 2.98 -6.51
N TYR A 108 11.41 4.09 -6.51
CA TYR A 108 11.93 5.42 -6.13
C TYR A 108 11.08 6.13 -5.06
N ASP A 109 10.17 5.40 -4.42
CA ASP A 109 9.17 5.92 -3.49
C ASP A 109 9.67 5.91 -2.04
N ARG A 110 10.58 6.85 -1.75
CA ARG A 110 11.26 6.98 -0.44
C ARG A 110 10.32 7.34 0.71
N GLU A 111 9.26 8.09 0.41
CA GLU A 111 8.28 8.57 1.39
C GLU A 111 7.02 7.70 1.42
N HIS A 112 7.04 6.57 0.70
CA HIS A 112 5.93 5.63 0.60
C HIS A 112 4.60 6.26 0.17
N ALA A 113 4.66 7.29 -0.69
CA ALA A 113 3.48 7.98 -1.21
C ALA A 113 2.60 7.05 -2.08
N ASN A 114 3.21 6.05 -2.72
CA ASN A 114 2.53 5.07 -3.56
C ASN A 114 2.03 3.84 -2.76
N LEU A 115 2.34 3.72 -1.47
CA LEU A 115 1.90 2.58 -0.64
C LEU A 115 0.38 2.35 -0.68
N PRO A 116 -0.51 3.38 -0.65
CA PRO A 116 -1.94 3.16 -0.78
C PRO A 116 -2.36 2.51 -2.11
N LEU A 117 -1.62 2.73 -3.20
CA LEU A 117 -1.86 2.06 -4.48
C LEU A 117 -1.53 0.57 -4.37
N LEU A 118 -0.41 0.25 -3.73
CA LEU A 118 -0.01 -1.13 -3.50
C LEU A 118 -0.99 -1.89 -2.59
N VAL A 119 -1.49 -1.24 -1.52
CA VAL A 119 -2.51 -1.81 -0.63
C VAL A 119 -3.75 -2.24 -1.42
N ILE A 120 -4.18 -1.40 -2.36
CA ILE A 120 -5.37 -1.69 -3.18
C ILE A 120 -5.08 -2.80 -4.18
N PHE A 121 -3.88 -2.78 -4.79
CA PHE A 121 -3.43 -3.84 -5.67
C PHE A 121 -3.48 -5.22 -4.98
N VAL A 122 -2.88 -5.36 -3.78
CA VAL A 122 -2.90 -6.65 -3.08
C VAL A 122 -4.31 -7.02 -2.63
N LYS A 123 -5.10 -6.08 -2.10
CA LYS A 123 -6.49 -6.38 -1.71
C LYS A 123 -7.33 -6.90 -2.88
N SER A 124 -7.08 -6.41 -4.09
CA SER A 124 -7.82 -6.84 -5.29
C SER A 124 -7.26 -8.10 -5.93
N PHE A 125 -5.94 -8.32 -5.88
CA PHE A 125 -5.27 -9.32 -6.73
C PHE A 125 -4.39 -10.31 -5.96
N SER A 126 -4.44 -10.36 -4.62
CA SER A 126 -3.68 -11.34 -3.83
C SER A 126 -3.95 -12.78 -4.27
N TRP A 127 -5.20 -13.11 -4.60
CA TRP A 127 -5.54 -14.43 -5.09
C TRP A 127 -5.04 -14.64 -6.52
N ASP A 128 -5.48 -13.81 -7.46
CA ASP A 128 -5.23 -13.99 -8.90
C ASP A 128 -3.73 -13.93 -9.25
N ILE A 129 -2.96 -13.11 -8.55
CA ILE A 129 -1.54 -12.83 -8.84
C ILE A 129 -0.59 -13.51 -7.85
N LEU A 130 -0.91 -13.55 -6.55
CA LEU A 130 0.00 -14.10 -5.54
C LEU A 130 -0.39 -15.50 -5.09
N GLY A 131 -1.58 -15.99 -5.45
CA GLY A 131 -2.14 -17.25 -4.98
C GLY A 131 -2.53 -17.25 -3.49
N VAL A 132 -2.69 -16.07 -2.88
CA VAL A 132 -3.01 -15.93 -1.45
C VAL A 132 -4.45 -15.47 -1.29
N LYS A 133 -5.28 -16.28 -0.61
CA LYS A 133 -6.66 -15.88 -0.31
C LYS A 133 -6.67 -14.71 0.67
N PRO A 134 -7.45 -13.63 0.42
CA PRO A 134 -7.57 -12.52 1.36
C PRO A 134 -8.06 -13.02 2.73
N THR A 135 -7.44 -12.56 3.80
CA THR A 135 -7.90 -12.78 5.16
C THR A 135 -9.29 -12.14 5.32
N GLY A 136 -10.35 -12.97 5.27
CA GLY A 136 -11.75 -12.53 5.35
C GLY A 136 -12.62 -12.79 4.11
N SER A 137 -12.11 -13.45 3.05
CA SER A 137 -12.91 -13.76 1.85
C SER A 137 -13.91 -14.92 2.02
N ASP A 138 -14.01 -15.53 3.20
CA ASP A 138 -14.99 -16.59 3.49
C ASP A 138 -16.41 -16.04 3.78
N GLY A 139 -16.64 -14.74 3.51
CA GLY A 139 -17.86 -14.00 3.81
C GLY A 139 -19.01 -14.10 2.79
N ARG A 140 -18.92 -14.97 1.79
CA ARG A 140 -20.07 -15.38 0.96
C ARG A 140 -19.99 -16.87 0.68
N LYS A 141 -20.36 -17.66 1.69
CA LYS A 141 -20.88 -19.00 1.46
C LYS A 141 -22.12 -18.85 0.57
N THR A 142 -22.05 -19.36 -0.65
CA THR A 142 -23.25 -19.71 -1.40
C THR A 142 -23.98 -20.75 -0.56
N VAL A 143 -25.15 -20.39 -0.03
CA VAL A 143 -26.02 -21.32 0.66
C VAL A 143 -26.59 -22.22 -0.43
N GLU A 144 -26.15 -23.48 -0.49
CA GLU A 144 -26.87 -24.48 -1.26
C GLU A 144 -28.25 -24.72 -0.62
N GLU A 145 -29.21 -25.07 -1.47
CA GLU A 145 -30.65 -25.16 -1.18
C GLU A 145 -31.04 -26.16 -0.08
N ASP A 146 -30.08 -26.86 0.56
CA ASP A 146 -30.35 -27.87 1.59
C ASP A 146 -29.73 -27.57 2.97
N GLY A 147 -29.30 -26.33 3.23
CA GLY A 147 -29.04 -25.86 4.60
C GLY A 147 -27.90 -26.53 5.38
N ALA A 148 -27.03 -27.32 4.72
CA ALA A 148 -25.87 -27.93 5.36
C ALA A 148 -24.64 -27.01 5.30
N THR A 149 -24.04 -26.69 6.45
CA THR A 149 -22.78 -25.95 6.53
C THR A 149 -21.60 -26.92 6.50
N SER A 150 -20.95 -27.07 5.36
CA SER A 150 -19.67 -27.79 5.31
C SER A 150 -18.56 -26.88 5.84
N GLY A 151 -18.11 -27.13 7.07
CA GLY A 151 -16.91 -26.53 7.64
C GLY A 151 -15.76 -27.51 7.48
N GLN A 152 -14.93 -27.34 6.45
CA GLN A 152 -13.71 -28.13 6.31
C GLN A 152 -12.53 -27.41 6.95
N ASN A 153 -12.17 -27.90 8.14
CA ASN A 153 -10.85 -27.71 8.73
C ASN A 153 -9.83 -28.61 7.99
N ASN A 154 -8.64 -28.05 7.88
CA ASN A 154 -7.46 -28.55 7.17
C ASN A 154 -6.98 -29.93 7.65
N ILE A 155 -7.28 -31.03 6.93
CA ILE A 155 -6.50 -32.29 6.91
C ILE A 155 -6.61 -32.92 5.50
N VAL A 156 -5.45 -33.29 4.95
CA VAL A 156 -5.29 -34.08 3.72
C VAL A 156 -6.16 -35.34 3.78
N GLN A 157 -7.21 -35.40 2.96
CA GLN A 157 -7.98 -36.62 2.71
C GLN A 157 -7.97 -36.92 1.22
N VAL A 158 -7.40 -38.08 0.89
CA VAL A 158 -7.38 -38.69 -0.42
C VAL A 158 -8.79 -39.20 -0.73
N VAL A 159 -9.53 -38.55 -1.64
CA VAL A 159 -10.81 -39.07 -2.16
C VAL A 159 -11.09 -38.60 -3.60
N ASP A 160 -11.33 -39.59 -4.47
CA ASP A 160 -11.95 -39.67 -5.81
C ASP A 160 -11.57 -38.70 -6.97
N GLU A 161 -10.98 -39.27 -8.03
CA GLU A 161 -10.24 -38.61 -9.13
C GLU A 161 -11.07 -38.12 -10.34
N ALA A 162 -12.40 -38.29 -10.38
CA ALA A 162 -13.15 -38.07 -11.63
C ALA A 162 -14.12 -36.87 -11.65
N THR A 163 -14.57 -36.37 -10.50
CA THR A 163 -15.56 -35.27 -10.44
C THR A 163 -14.95 -33.92 -10.06
N ASP A 164 -13.72 -33.92 -9.52
CA ASP A 164 -13.06 -32.75 -8.93
C ASP A 164 -12.18 -31.97 -9.93
N LEU A 165 -11.87 -32.53 -11.11
CA LEU A 165 -11.01 -31.87 -12.10
C LEU A 165 -11.58 -30.55 -12.65
N ASN A 166 -12.91 -30.43 -12.75
CA ASN A 166 -13.54 -29.20 -13.23
C ASN A 166 -13.68 -28.13 -12.14
N GLN A 167 -13.88 -28.51 -10.88
CA GLN A 167 -13.96 -27.55 -9.76
C GLN A 167 -12.57 -27.07 -9.30
N THR A 168 -11.54 -27.91 -9.45
CA THR A 168 -10.14 -27.55 -9.15
C THR A 168 -9.53 -26.62 -10.19
N LEU A 169 -9.90 -26.74 -11.48
CA LEU A 169 -9.45 -25.80 -12.52
C LEU A 169 -9.99 -24.38 -12.31
N ASP A 170 -11.25 -24.24 -11.91
CA ASP A 170 -11.88 -22.93 -11.64
C ASP A 170 -11.36 -22.25 -10.36
N GLN A 171 -10.57 -22.98 -9.55
CA GLN A 171 -9.97 -22.49 -8.31
C GLN A 171 -8.45 -22.30 -8.41
N GLN A 172 -7.86 -22.34 -9.59
CA GLN A 172 -6.45 -22.02 -9.74
C GLN A 172 -6.26 -20.50 -9.95
N PRO A 173 -5.29 -19.86 -9.27
CA PRO A 173 -4.90 -18.50 -9.60
C PRO A 173 -4.58 -18.33 -11.09
N PHE A 174 -4.93 -17.19 -11.67
CA PHE A 174 -4.66 -16.87 -13.08
C PHE A 174 -3.17 -16.87 -13.44
N THR A 175 -2.29 -16.71 -12.45
CA THR A 175 -0.84 -16.64 -12.65
C THR A 175 -0.13 -17.91 -12.23
N THR A 176 0.94 -18.26 -12.96
CA THR A 176 1.80 -19.39 -12.59
C THR A 176 2.61 -19.08 -11.32
N PRO A 177 3.06 -20.10 -10.57
CA PRO A 177 3.88 -19.88 -9.37
C PRO A 177 5.16 -19.07 -9.62
N ASP A 178 5.81 -19.26 -10.77
CA ASP A 178 6.99 -18.48 -11.17
C ASP A 178 6.65 -16.99 -11.36
N MET A 179 5.51 -16.70 -12.01
CA MET A 179 5.05 -15.32 -12.18
C MET A 179 4.69 -14.68 -10.84
N ALA A 180 3.97 -15.40 -9.98
CA ALA A 180 3.62 -14.94 -8.64
C ALA A 180 4.87 -14.57 -7.82
N GLU A 181 5.94 -15.36 -7.92
CA GLU A 181 7.20 -15.09 -7.22
C GLU A 181 7.89 -13.82 -7.72
N ARG A 182 7.79 -13.51 -9.02
CA ARG A 182 8.30 -12.24 -9.57
C ARG A 182 7.60 -11.02 -8.95
N PHE A 183 6.28 -11.07 -8.78
CA PHE A 183 5.54 -10.03 -8.07
C PHE A 183 5.94 -9.99 -6.60
N ARG A 184 5.94 -11.14 -5.91
CA ARG A 184 6.30 -11.25 -4.49
C ARG A 184 7.67 -10.64 -4.21
N LYS A 185 8.66 -10.84 -5.08
CA LYS A 185 10.00 -10.25 -4.95
C LYS A 185 10.00 -8.73 -4.98
N VAL A 186 9.21 -8.10 -5.84
CA VAL A 186 9.08 -6.64 -5.91
C VAL A 186 8.37 -6.12 -4.67
N LEU A 187 7.28 -6.78 -4.26
CA LEU A 187 6.51 -6.38 -3.08
C LEU A 187 7.31 -6.52 -1.80
N LYS A 188 8.03 -7.63 -1.63
CA LYS A 188 8.90 -7.88 -0.47
C LYS A 188 10.00 -6.83 -0.36
N LYS A 189 10.69 -6.52 -1.46
CA LYS A 189 11.74 -5.49 -1.45
C LYS A 189 11.19 -4.14 -0.98
N TYR A 190 10.03 -3.73 -1.49
CA TYR A 190 9.40 -2.48 -1.07
C TYR A 190 8.89 -2.54 0.38
N PHE A 191 8.36 -3.69 0.81
CA PHE A 191 7.95 -3.91 2.20
C PHE A 191 9.13 -3.80 3.17
N ASP A 192 10.29 -4.34 2.84
CA ASP A 192 11.49 -4.23 3.68
C ASP A 192 11.91 -2.74 3.85
N ASP A 193 11.81 -1.94 2.79
CA ASP A 193 12.05 -0.49 2.84
C ASP A 193 11.01 0.22 3.74
N VAL A 194 9.72 -0.15 3.62
CA VAL A 194 8.62 0.37 4.46
C VAL A 194 8.82 -0.01 5.93
N ALA A 195 9.18 -1.27 6.22
CA ALA A 195 9.43 -1.75 7.58
C ALA A 195 10.61 -1.00 8.22
N ALA A 196 11.68 -0.75 7.47
CA ALA A 196 12.80 0.07 7.94
C ALA A 196 12.39 1.52 8.21
N HIS A 197 11.46 2.08 7.43
CA HIS A 197 10.89 3.41 7.68
C HIS A 197 10.07 3.42 8.97
N ILE A 198 9.16 2.47 9.15
CA ILE A 198 8.34 2.32 10.36
C ILE A 198 9.20 2.32 11.62
N VAL A 199 10.29 1.55 11.65
CA VAL A 199 11.20 1.48 12.80
C VAL A 199 11.90 2.82 13.06
N ARG A 200 12.32 3.51 11.99
CA ARG A 200 12.98 4.84 12.09
C ARG A 200 12.04 5.88 12.66
N ASP A 201 10.81 5.93 12.17
CA ASP A 201 9.78 6.87 12.60
C ASP A 201 9.37 6.60 14.04
N GLN A 202 9.18 5.33 14.41
CA GLN A 202 8.92 4.95 15.79
C GLN A 202 10.01 5.47 16.75
N LYS A 203 11.29 5.29 16.40
CA LYS A 203 12.41 5.82 17.20
C LYS A 203 12.40 7.35 17.28
N SER A 204 12.11 8.02 16.17
CA SER A 204 12.02 9.49 16.10
C SER A 204 10.89 10.02 16.98
N ILE A 205 9.70 9.43 16.88
CA ILE A 205 8.50 9.77 17.64
C ILE A 205 8.75 9.54 19.15
N GLN A 206 9.35 8.41 19.54
CA GLN A 206 9.70 8.14 20.94
C GLN A 206 10.70 9.17 21.50
N SER A 207 11.72 9.53 20.72
CA SER A 207 12.67 10.59 21.10
C SER A 207 11.99 11.95 21.24
N GLN A 208 11.05 12.27 20.36
CA GLN A 208 10.24 13.48 20.45
C GLN A 208 9.34 13.48 21.69
N ALA A 209 8.69 12.35 22.00
CA ALA A 209 7.87 12.19 23.19
C ALA A 209 8.68 12.44 24.47
N ARG A 210 9.91 11.91 24.55
CA ARG A 210 10.80 12.14 25.70
C ARG A 210 11.16 13.62 25.86
N ARG A 211 11.54 14.30 24.77
CA ARG A 211 11.85 15.74 24.78
C ARG A 211 10.64 16.60 25.14
N ASN A 212 9.44 16.21 24.71
CA ASN A 212 8.20 16.88 25.08
C ASN A 212 7.91 16.72 26.58
N ALA A 213 8.12 15.53 27.15
CA ALA A 213 7.98 15.28 28.58
C ALA A 213 9.00 16.07 29.41
N GLU A 214 10.27 16.12 29.00
CA GLU A 214 11.31 16.93 29.66
C GLU A 214 10.97 18.43 29.65
N ALA A 215 10.42 18.94 28.54
CA ALA A 215 9.96 20.33 28.46
C ALA A 215 8.80 20.58 29.44
N TYR A 216 7.80 19.70 29.47
CA TYR A 216 6.67 19.81 30.38
C TYR A 216 7.11 19.84 31.85
N VAL A 217 8.08 19.00 32.24
CA VAL A 217 8.62 19.00 33.61
C VAL A 217 9.33 20.32 33.95
N LYS A 218 10.01 20.93 32.98
CA LYS A 218 10.79 22.16 33.19
C LYS A 218 9.94 23.43 33.19
N SER A 219 8.99 23.56 32.27
CA SER A 219 8.18 24.77 32.07
C SER A 219 6.73 24.65 32.53
N GLY A 220 6.24 23.43 32.83
CA GLY A 220 4.84 23.18 33.16
C GLY A 220 3.89 23.18 31.95
N GLU A 221 4.39 23.51 30.76
CA GLU A 221 3.63 23.58 29.51
C GLU A 221 4.42 23.00 28.34
N VAL A 222 3.72 22.39 27.39
CA VAL A 222 4.25 22.04 26.06
C VAL A 222 3.56 22.93 25.05
N PHE A 223 4.34 23.62 24.21
CA PHE A 223 3.80 24.46 23.14
C PHE A 223 2.84 23.68 22.23
N GLU A 224 1.71 24.31 21.89
CA GLU A 224 0.67 23.72 21.05
C GLU A 224 1.23 23.23 19.70
N ASP A 225 2.09 24.01 19.05
CA ASP A 225 2.75 23.62 17.79
C ASP A 225 3.56 22.32 17.91
N ARG A 226 4.22 22.10 19.06
CA ARG A 226 4.99 20.87 19.30
C ARG A 226 4.07 19.68 19.49
N GLN A 227 2.95 19.88 20.19
CA GLN A 227 1.94 18.85 20.39
C GLN A 227 1.27 18.49 19.06
N ALA A 228 0.82 19.48 18.29
CA ALA A 228 0.19 19.27 16.99
C ALA A 228 1.11 18.53 15.99
N ASN A 229 2.40 18.88 15.94
CA ASN A 229 3.35 18.18 15.09
C ASN A 229 3.62 16.73 15.55
N TYR A 230 3.69 16.49 16.86
CA TYR A 230 3.82 15.15 17.42
C TYR A 230 2.60 14.28 17.08
N GLU A 231 1.39 14.79 17.31
CA GLU A 231 0.14 14.09 16.98
C GLU A 231 0.03 13.80 15.48
N LYS A 232 0.48 14.72 14.62
CA LYS A 232 0.54 14.51 13.16
C LYS A 232 1.48 13.35 12.81
N GLN A 233 2.66 13.28 13.43
CA GLN A 233 3.61 12.19 13.19
C GLN A 233 3.09 10.84 13.68
N VAL A 234 2.46 10.79 14.85
CA VAL A 234 1.84 9.57 15.39
C VAL A 234 0.75 9.05 14.45
N LYS A 235 -0.16 9.92 13.99
CA LYS A 235 -1.22 9.54 13.03
C LYS A 235 -0.66 9.05 11.69
N ALA A 236 0.42 9.68 11.21
CA ALA A 236 1.10 9.23 9.98
C ALA A 236 1.72 7.83 10.15
N GLN A 237 2.36 7.59 11.30
CA GLN A 237 2.95 6.30 11.65
C GLN A 237 1.90 5.18 11.77
N GLU A 238 0.78 5.44 12.45
CA GLU A 238 -0.34 4.48 12.56
C GLU A 238 -0.87 4.07 11.18
N ARG A 239 -1.04 5.05 10.28
CA ARG A 239 -1.47 4.78 8.90
C ARG A 239 -0.43 3.98 8.12
N LEU A 240 0.86 4.27 8.31
CA LEU A 240 1.95 3.54 7.65
C LEU A 240 1.97 2.08 8.10
N ILE A 241 1.84 1.82 9.41
CA ILE A 241 1.77 0.47 10.01
C ILE A 241 0.55 -0.28 9.48
N SER A 242 -0.64 0.33 9.51
CA SER A 242 -1.87 -0.31 9.02
C SER A 242 -1.78 -0.71 7.55
N ASN A 243 -1.21 0.16 6.71
CA ASN A 243 -0.99 -0.16 5.30
C ASN A 243 0.05 -1.27 5.12
N ALA A 244 1.15 -1.22 5.86
CA ALA A 244 2.22 -2.22 5.80
C ALA A 244 1.71 -3.61 6.22
N GLN A 245 0.85 -3.69 7.25
CA GLN A 245 0.24 -4.95 7.68
C GLN A 245 -0.50 -5.65 6.54
N VAL A 246 -1.29 -4.90 5.75
CA VAL A 246 -2.01 -5.48 4.60
C VAL A 246 -1.05 -6.09 3.59
N ILE A 247 0.10 -5.46 3.37
CA ILE A 247 1.12 -5.99 2.45
C ILE A 247 1.79 -7.22 3.05
N ALA A 248 2.15 -7.16 4.34
CA ALA A 248 2.76 -8.25 5.08
C ALA A 248 1.90 -9.53 4.99
N ASP A 249 0.60 -9.40 5.27
CA ASP A 249 -0.37 -10.50 5.17
C ASP A 249 -0.42 -11.09 3.76
N ALA A 250 -0.44 -10.24 2.73
CA ALA A 250 -0.51 -10.68 1.33
C ALA A 250 0.75 -11.41 0.87
N ILE A 251 1.93 -11.00 1.34
CA ILE A 251 3.21 -11.62 0.96
C ILE A 251 3.71 -12.68 1.95
N GLY A 252 2.98 -12.92 3.05
CA GLY A 252 3.39 -13.82 4.13
C GLY A 252 4.66 -13.36 4.85
N ALA A 253 4.86 -12.05 4.97
CA ALA A 253 5.97 -11.47 5.73
C ALA A 253 5.53 -11.13 7.15
N GLU A 254 6.50 -11.09 8.06
CA GLU A 254 6.28 -10.67 9.44
C GLU A 254 6.48 -9.15 9.57
N MET A 255 5.63 -8.51 10.37
CA MET A 255 5.81 -7.10 10.71
C MET A 255 7.02 -6.93 11.64
N PRO A 256 7.78 -5.82 11.53
CA PRO A 256 8.87 -5.56 12.45
C PRO A 256 8.37 -5.49 13.90
N ASP A 257 9.20 -5.93 14.85
CA ASP A 257 8.89 -5.81 16.29
C ASP A 257 8.80 -4.34 16.69
N LEU A 258 7.57 -3.85 16.75
CA LEU A 258 7.25 -2.52 17.23
C LEU A 258 7.16 -2.62 18.75
N LYS A 259 8.28 -2.35 19.44
CA LYS A 259 8.28 -2.23 20.90
C LYS A 259 7.10 -1.37 21.32
N GLU A 260 6.11 -1.99 21.96
CA GLU A 260 4.91 -1.29 22.40
C GLU A 260 5.34 -0.09 23.22
N SER A 261 4.83 1.10 22.89
CA SER A 261 5.01 2.27 23.74
C SER A 261 4.12 2.19 24.98
N TYR A 262 4.02 1.00 25.59
CA TYR A 262 3.43 0.80 26.89
C TYR A 262 4.59 0.59 27.87
N ASP A 263 4.73 1.50 28.83
CA ASP A 263 5.51 1.30 30.05
C ASP A 263 7.05 1.38 30.04
N ALA A 264 7.62 2.35 29.33
CA ALA A 264 8.91 2.91 29.78
C ALA A 264 8.76 3.91 30.96
N LEU A 265 7.52 4.33 31.30
CA LEU A 265 7.24 5.27 32.39
C LEU A 265 6.48 4.65 33.58
N ALA A 266 5.82 3.49 33.42
CA ALA A 266 5.19 2.80 34.56
C ALA A 266 6.12 1.82 35.28
N THR A 267 7.20 1.36 34.65
CA THR A 267 8.16 0.45 35.30
C THR A 267 9.16 1.14 36.23
N SER A 268 9.19 2.49 36.28
CA SER A 268 10.02 3.26 37.22
C SER A 268 9.23 4.01 38.30
N SER A 269 7.89 3.96 38.27
CA SER A 269 7.02 4.63 39.26
C SER A 269 6.46 3.68 40.32
N GLY A 270 7.20 2.60 40.60
CA GLY A 270 6.91 1.65 41.68
C GLY A 270 7.28 2.16 43.07
N SER A 271 6.81 3.33 43.48
CA SER A 271 6.57 3.71 44.89
C SER A 271 6.22 5.20 44.98
N ILE A 272 5.11 5.50 45.67
CA ILE A 272 4.65 6.83 46.14
C ILE A 272 3.66 7.54 45.19
N GLY A 273 2.38 7.17 45.33
CA GLY A 273 1.36 8.11 45.79
C GLY A 273 1.02 9.36 44.96
N LEU A 274 1.26 9.39 43.64
CA LEU A 274 0.62 10.37 42.76
C LEU A 274 -0.61 9.75 42.10
N VAL A 275 -1.78 10.18 42.58
CA VAL A 275 -3.07 9.94 41.95
C VAL A 275 -3.03 10.42 40.50
N LYS A 276 -3.50 9.55 39.61
CA LYS A 276 -3.59 9.67 38.16
C LYS A 276 -4.05 11.06 37.67
N THR A 277 -3.10 11.91 37.29
CA THR A 277 -3.37 13.16 36.56
C THR A 277 -3.77 12.93 35.10
N SER A 278 -3.49 11.74 34.54
CA SER A 278 -3.92 11.36 33.19
C SER A 278 -5.44 11.16 33.07
N GLU A 279 -6.12 10.84 34.17
CA GLU A 279 -7.58 10.66 34.22
C GLU A 279 -8.32 12.01 34.41
N TYR A 280 -7.65 13.02 34.98
CA TYR A 280 -8.19 14.38 35.14
C TYR A 280 -8.31 15.16 33.81
N LEU A 281 -7.39 14.96 32.86
CA LEU A 281 -7.43 15.67 31.58
C LEU A 281 -8.48 15.11 30.60
N ARG A 282 -8.94 13.87 30.80
CA ARG A 282 -10.01 13.27 29.97
C ARG A 282 -11.41 13.72 30.40
N THR A 283 -11.59 14.07 31.68
CA THR A 283 -12.92 14.34 32.26
C THR A 283 -13.33 15.83 32.19
N MET A 284 -12.41 16.76 31.90
CA MET A 284 -12.77 18.18 31.69
C MET A 284 -13.26 18.51 30.27
N GLY A 285 -13.29 17.52 29.36
CA GLY A 285 -13.75 17.71 27.97
C GLY A 285 -15.25 17.51 27.73
N GLU A 286 -15.99 16.93 28.68
CA GLU A 286 -17.45 16.80 28.59
C GLU A 286 -18.12 17.83 29.50
N GLY A 287 -18.79 18.79 28.87
CA GLY A 287 -19.57 19.81 29.56
C GLY A 287 -20.64 19.20 30.45
N ALA A 288 -20.46 19.33 31.76
CA ALA A 288 -21.53 19.17 32.72
C ALA A 288 -22.52 20.33 32.54
N GLY A 289 -23.58 20.10 31.79
CA GLY A 289 -24.79 20.90 31.85
C GLY A 289 -25.36 20.85 33.26
N ILE A 290 -25.32 21.97 33.96
CA ILE A 290 -25.95 22.13 35.26
C ILE A 290 -27.29 22.83 35.01
N TRP A 291 -28.37 22.09 35.23
CA TRP A 291 -29.71 22.64 35.35
C TRP A 291 -29.81 23.53 36.59
N THR A 292 -30.25 24.77 36.39
CA THR A 292 -31.15 25.52 37.30
C THR A 292 -31.90 26.53 36.48
#